data_AF-A0A7J7KPK4-F1
#
_entry.id   AF-A0A7J7KPK4-F1
#
_cell.length_a   1.000
_cell.length_b   1.000
_cell.length_c   1.000
_cell.angle_alpha   90.00
_cell.angle_beta   90.00
_cell.angle_gamma   90.00
#
_symmetry.space_group_name_H-M   'P 1'
#
loop_
_entity.id
_entity.type
_entity.pdbx_description
1 polymer ?
#
loop_
_entity_poly.entity_id
_entity_poly.type
_entity_poly.pdbx_seq_one_letter_code
_entity_poly.pdbx_strand_id
1 'polypeptide(L)'
;MNSFQCCGEQRTLLAKTVSDDLRAASGSCQPVDVFNQTIKSSFIDNPVLVKDNVKLAGAIVLYVNPESSSVELMWSHTTRSMCVSYMTAECAHPQSLVTRLAPGKVSQVPFTSGIGLRSETQAPA
;
A
#
# COMPACT_ATOMS: atom_id res chain seq x y z
N MET A 1 -6.74 8.43 2.54
CA MET A 1 -6.08 9.11 1.39
C MET A 1 -5.07 8.12 0.85
N ASN A 2 -5.23 7.66 -0.39
CA ASN A 2 -4.38 6.61 -0.97
C ASN A 2 -3.63 7.22 -2.16
N SER A 3 -2.32 7.01 -2.24
CA SER A 3 -1.51 7.51 -3.36
C SER A 3 -0.78 6.38 -4.07
N PHE A 4 -0.71 6.49 -5.38
CA PHE A 4 -0.17 5.45 -6.26
C PHE A 4 0.82 6.09 -7.23
N GLN A 5 1.96 5.44 -7.39
CA GLN A 5 2.98 5.83 -8.35
C GLN A 5 3.17 4.66 -9.31
N CYS A 6 2.76 4.84 -10.55
CA CYS A 6 2.88 3.82 -11.58
C CYS A 6 3.51 4.43 -12.83
N CYS A 7 4.13 3.61 -13.68
CA CYS A 7 4.50 4.08 -15.02
C CYS A 7 3.22 4.46 -15.77
N GLY A 8 3.15 5.65 -16.37
CA GLY A 8 1.92 6.23 -16.92
C GLY A 8 1.23 5.41 -18.03
N GLU A 9 1.93 4.43 -18.58
CA GLU A 9 1.42 3.50 -19.60
C GLU A 9 0.64 2.32 -18.98
N GLN A 10 0.81 2.03 -17.70
CA GLN A 10 0.21 0.88 -17.01
C GLN A 10 -1.15 1.27 -16.42
N ARG A 11 -2.14 1.33 -17.31
CA ARG A 11 -3.50 1.81 -17.04
C ARG A 11 -4.31 0.80 -16.24
N THR A 12 -4.08 0.77 -14.94
CA THR A 12 -4.93 0.06 -13.98
C THR A 12 -5.65 1.06 -13.08
N LEU A 13 -6.89 0.77 -12.71
CA LEU A 13 -7.61 1.52 -11.67
C LEU A 13 -7.16 1.08 -10.27
N LEU A 14 -5.86 0.82 -10.09
CA LEU A 14 -5.30 0.17 -8.90
C LEU A 14 -5.70 0.87 -7.61
N ALA A 15 -5.73 2.21 -7.63
CA ALA A 15 -6.15 3.01 -6.49
C ALA A 15 -7.58 2.74 -6.05
N LYS A 16 -8.48 2.63 -7.02
CA LYS A 16 -9.89 2.33 -6.77
C LYS A 16 -10.04 0.90 -6.30
N THR A 17 -9.45 -0.06 -7.01
CA THR A 17 -9.55 -1.48 -6.68
C THR A 17 -9.03 -1.79 -5.27
N VAL A 18 -7.88 -1.25 -4.88
CA VAL A 18 -7.35 -1.40 -3.51
C VAL A 18 -8.32 -0.83 -2.46
N SER A 19 -8.93 0.32 -2.76
CA SER A 19 -9.88 0.95 -1.83
C SER A 19 -11.17 0.13 -1.69
N ASP A 20 -11.67 -0.42 -2.80
CA ASP A 20 -12.88 -1.24 -2.83
C ASP A 20 -12.65 -2.59 -2.11
N ASP A 21 -11.52 -3.26 -2.37
CA ASP A 21 -11.19 -4.55 -1.76
C ASP A 21 -10.97 -4.43 -0.24
N LEU A 22 -10.22 -3.41 0.20
CA LEU A 22 -10.01 -3.16 1.64
C LEU A 22 -11.31 -2.82 2.36
N ARG A 23 -12.24 -2.13 1.69
CA ARG A 23 -13.56 -1.84 2.25
C ARG A 23 -14.45 -3.07 2.33
N ALA A 24 -14.30 -4.03 1.41
CA ALA A 24 -15.07 -5.26 1.40
C ALA A 24 -14.59 -6.30 2.42
N ALA A 25 -13.31 -6.26 2.82
CA ALA A 25 -12.68 -7.29 3.63
C ALA A 25 -13.00 -7.24 5.15
N SER A 26 -13.97 -6.44 5.59
CA SER A 26 -14.31 -6.19 6.99
C SER A 26 -14.28 -7.45 7.87
N GLY A 27 -13.33 -7.48 8.81
CA GLY A 27 -13.24 -8.41 9.95
C GLY A 27 -12.64 -9.80 9.68
N SER A 28 -12.52 -10.24 8.42
CA SER A 28 -12.17 -11.64 8.10
C SER A 28 -10.68 -11.87 7.86
N CYS A 29 -9.97 -10.85 7.39
CA CYS A 29 -8.57 -10.92 6.95
C CYS A 29 -7.80 -9.69 7.45
N GLN A 30 -6.49 -9.81 7.63
CA GLN A 30 -5.66 -8.66 7.96
C GLN A 30 -5.58 -7.70 6.75
N PRO A 31 -5.69 -6.37 6.93
CA PRO A 31 -5.67 -5.39 5.83
C PRO A 31 -4.43 -5.51 4.94
N VAL A 32 -3.27 -5.81 5.52
CA VAL A 32 -2.02 -6.01 4.79
C VAL A 32 -2.07 -7.18 3.81
N ASP A 33 -2.78 -8.27 4.17
CA ASP A 33 -2.92 -9.45 3.33
C ASP A 33 -3.84 -9.17 2.15
N VAL A 34 -4.96 -8.49 2.40
CA VAL A 34 -5.89 -8.02 1.37
C VAL A 34 -5.16 -7.12 0.39
N PHE A 35 -4.43 -6.13 0.90
CA PHE A 35 -3.65 -5.21 0.07
C PHE A 35 -2.62 -5.95 -0.79
N ASN A 36 -1.87 -6.89 -0.20
CA ASN A 36 -0.90 -7.71 -0.93
C ASN A 36 -1.56 -8.56 -2.03
N GLN A 37 -2.72 -9.15 -1.75
CA GLN A 37 -3.48 -9.94 -2.72
C GLN A 37 -4.02 -9.07 -3.86
N THR A 38 -4.58 -7.90 -3.56
CA THR A 38 -5.09 -6.97 -4.58
C THR A 38 -3.97 -6.52 -5.52
N ILE A 39 -2.77 -6.19 -5.02
CA ILE A 39 -1.64 -5.82 -5.88
C ILE A 39 -1.25 -7.00 -6.80
N LYS A 40 -1.26 -8.23 -6.29
CA LYS A 40 -0.99 -9.41 -7.13
C LYS A 40 -2.03 -9.58 -8.22
N SER A 41 -3.30 -9.71 -7.85
CA SER A 41 -4.39 -10.01 -8.80
C SER A 41 -4.66 -8.86 -9.77
N SER A 42 -4.65 -7.62 -9.28
CA SER A 42 -5.13 -6.45 -10.02
C SER A 42 -4.02 -5.69 -10.74
N PHE A 43 -2.74 -6.01 -10.46
CA PHE A 43 -1.59 -5.42 -11.14
C PHE A 43 -0.64 -6.46 -11.73
N ILE A 44 -0.02 -7.32 -10.91
CA ILE A 44 0.95 -8.31 -11.41
C ILE A 44 0.32 -9.31 -12.38
N ASP A 45 -0.83 -9.86 -12.04
CA ASP A 45 -1.52 -10.89 -12.83
C ASP A 45 -2.56 -10.30 -13.79
N ASN A 46 -2.62 -8.96 -13.89
CA ASN A 46 -3.65 -8.28 -14.66
C ASN A 46 -3.51 -8.59 -16.18
N PRO A 47 -4.56 -9.15 -16.83
CA PRO A 47 -4.56 -9.46 -18.26
C PRO A 47 -4.30 -8.25 -19.17
N VAL A 48 -4.71 -7.05 -18.74
CA VAL A 48 -4.51 -5.80 -19.49
C VAL A 48 -3.03 -5.47 -19.64
N LEU A 49 -2.21 -5.88 -18.65
CA LEU A 49 -0.77 -5.63 -18.63
C LEU A 49 0.05 -6.80 -19.19
N VAL A 50 -0.56 -7.78 -19.87
CA VAL A 50 0.16 -8.96 -20.42
C VAL A 50 1.23 -8.57 -21.44
N LYS A 51 1.05 -7.44 -22.14
CA LYS A 51 2.03 -6.93 -23.11
C LYS A 51 3.20 -6.21 -22.45
N ASP A 52 3.11 -5.89 -21.16
CA ASP A 52 4.17 -5.21 -20.44
C ASP A 52 5.18 -6.23 -19.93
N ASN A 53 6.38 -6.21 -20.51
CA ASN A 53 7.50 -7.04 -20.06
C ASN A 53 7.95 -6.68 -18.62
N VAL A 54 7.62 -5.47 -18.15
CA VAL A 54 7.96 -4.97 -16.82
C VAL A 54 6.76 -4.24 -16.20
N LYS A 55 6.31 -4.72 -15.04
CA LYS A 55 5.18 -4.20 -14.25
C LYS A 55 5.72 -3.45 -13.02
N LEU A 56 5.78 -2.13 -13.11
CA LEU A 56 6.36 -1.26 -12.09
C LEU A 56 5.30 -0.35 -11.48
N ALA A 57 4.93 -0.64 -10.24
CA ALA A 57 4.06 0.21 -9.44
C ALA A 57 4.56 0.31 -8.00
N GLY A 58 4.18 1.42 -7.37
CA GLY A 58 4.20 1.66 -5.94
C GLY A 58 2.82 2.15 -5.50
N ALA A 59 2.42 1.75 -4.31
CA ALA A 59 1.14 2.06 -3.71
C ALA A 59 1.36 2.35 -2.22
N ILE A 60 0.69 3.36 -1.70
CA ILE A 60 0.62 3.64 -0.26
C ILE A 60 -0.84 3.87 0.13
N VAL A 61 -1.24 3.24 1.22
CA VAL A 61 -2.61 3.15 1.69
C VAL A 61 -2.65 3.56 3.15
N LEU A 62 -3.58 4.45 3.46
CA LEU A 62 -3.95 4.76 4.83
C LEU A 62 -5.31 4.12 5.10
N TYR A 63 -5.32 3.01 5.83
CA TYR A 63 -6.52 2.29 6.22
C TYR A 63 -6.95 2.72 7.62
N VAL A 64 -8.22 3.09 7.77
CA VAL A 64 -8.80 3.43 9.07
C VAL A 64 -9.80 2.33 9.40
N ASN A 65 -9.55 1.57 10.45
CA ASN A 65 -10.49 0.57 10.91
C ASN A 65 -11.63 1.28 11.67
N PRO A 66 -12.87 1.25 11.16
CA PRO A 66 -13.98 1.96 11.77
C PRO A 66 -14.39 1.38 13.13
N GLU A 67 -14.07 0.11 13.43
CA GLU A 67 -14.47 -0.55 14.67
C GLU A 67 -13.50 -0.27 15.83
N SER A 68 -12.20 -0.29 15.56
CA SER A 68 -11.15 -0.08 16.58
C SER A 68 -10.62 1.35 16.63
N SER A 69 -11.05 2.23 15.72
CA SER A 69 -10.44 3.55 15.49
C SER A 69 -8.93 3.49 15.29
N SER A 70 -8.39 2.34 14.87
CA SER A 70 -6.96 2.20 14.57
C SER A 70 -6.67 2.62 13.15
N VAL A 71 -5.52 3.26 12.95
CA VAL A 71 -5.04 3.65 11.63
C VAL A 71 -3.87 2.75 11.26
N GLU A 72 -3.88 2.20 10.06
CA GLU A 72 -2.78 1.42 9.51
C GLU A 72 -2.24 2.11 8.26
N LEU A 73 -0.93 2.37 8.25
CA LEU A 73 -0.23 2.85 7.08
C LEU A 73 0.47 1.66 6.42
N MET A 74 0.14 1.40 5.17
CA MET A 74 0.69 0.29 4.40
C MET A 74 1.26 0.79 3.08
N TRP A 75 2.30 0.13 2.59
CA TRP A 75 2.86 0.41 1.27
C TRP A 75 3.24 -0.89 0.57
N SER A 76 3.16 -0.85 -0.76
CA SER A 76 3.51 -1.97 -1.62
C SER A 76 4.19 -1.48 -2.88
N HIS A 77 5.19 -2.21 -3.38
CA HIS A 77 5.81 -1.89 -4.65
C HIS A 77 6.41 -3.10 -5.37
N THR A 78 6.48 -3.00 -6.69
CA THR A 78 7.13 -3.98 -7.58
C THR A 78 8.42 -3.42 -8.19
N THR A 79 8.74 -2.16 -7.90
CA THR A 79 9.98 -1.47 -8.28
C THR A 79 11.18 -1.99 -7.50
N ARG A 80 12.39 -1.73 -8.00
CA ARG A 80 13.65 -2.04 -7.28
C ARG A 80 13.68 -1.46 -5.87
N SER A 81 13.14 -0.25 -5.70
CA SER A 81 13.03 0.42 -4.42
C SER A 81 11.89 1.41 -4.39
N MET A 82 11.38 1.69 -3.20
CA MET A 82 10.41 2.74 -2.92
C MET A 82 10.87 3.50 -1.67
N CYS A 83 10.83 4.83 -1.72
CA CYS A 83 11.02 5.66 -0.53
C CYS A 83 9.65 5.95 0.07
N VAL A 84 9.50 5.75 1.37
CA VAL A 84 8.26 6.01 2.10
C VAL A 84 8.60 6.90 3.28
N SER A 85 7.88 8.02 3.38
CA SER A 85 7.99 8.94 4.50
C SER A 85 6.60 9.22 5.06
N TYR A 86 6.48 9.23 6.38
CA TYR A 86 5.23 9.50 7.09
C TYR A 86 5.50 10.24 8.39
N MET A 87 4.45 10.87 8.92
CA MET A 87 4.50 11.65 10.15
C MET A 87 3.11 11.64 10.79
N THR A 88 3.07 11.42 12.10
CA THR A 88 1.84 11.64 12.90
C THR A 88 1.91 13.00 13.59
N ALA A 89 0.79 13.47 14.13
CA ALA A 89 0.73 14.77 14.81
C ALA A 89 1.64 14.83 16.06
N GLU A 90 1.89 13.67 16.68
CA GLU A 90 2.69 13.50 17.88
C GLU A 90 4.20 13.41 17.57
N CYS A 91 4.58 13.18 16.30
CA CYS A 91 5.98 13.08 15.90
C CYS A 91 6.58 14.48 15.69
N ALA A 92 7.75 14.74 16.28
CA ALA A 92 8.47 16.00 16.04
C ALA A 92 9.13 16.09 14.65
N HIS A 93 9.44 14.94 14.03
CA HIS A 93 10.09 14.84 12.73
C HIS A 93 9.48 13.69 11.91
N PRO A 94 9.48 13.78 10.58
CA PRO A 94 8.98 12.71 9.73
C PRO A 94 9.90 11.48 9.81
N GLN A 95 9.29 10.30 9.83
CA GLN A 95 9.98 9.03 9.70
C GLN A 95 10.12 8.69 8.21
N SER A 96 11.30 8.25 7.78
CA SER A 96 11.59 7.93 6.38
C SER A 96 12.32 6.60 6.28
N LEU A 97 11.96 5.81 5.27
CA LEU A 97 12.58 4.52 5.00
C LEU A 97 12.62 4.24 3.50
N VAL A 98 13.63 3.48 3.07
CA VAL A 98 13.73 3.00 1.69
C VAL A 98 13.54 1.50 1.70
N THR A 99 12.44 1.03 1.14
CA THR A 99 12.21 -0.39 0.92
C THR A 99 12.83 -0.82 -0.39
N ARG A 100 13.37 -2.05 -0.42
CA ARG A 100 14.08 -2.62 -1.57
C ARG A 100 13.60 -4.04 -1.81
N LEU A 101 13.35 -4.38 -3.07
CA LEU A 101 13.14 -5.76 -3.47
C LEU A 101 14.48 -6.48 -3.58
N ALA A 102 14.47 -7.78 -3.27
CA ALA A 102 15.63 -8.64 -3.50
C ALA A 102 15.98 -8.68 -5.01
N PRO A 103 17.26 -8.84 -5.36
CA PRO A 103 17.67 -9.04 -6.75
C PRO A 103 16.86 -10.17 -7.41
N GLY A 104 16.39 -9.95 -8.65
CA GLY A 104 15.59 -10.92 -9.39
C GLY A 104 14.10 -10.99 -9.04
N LYS A 105 13.62 -10.19 -8.08
CA LYS A 105 12.18 -10.11 -7.72
C LYS A 105 11.43 -8.90 -8.26
N VAL A 106 12.15 -7.95 -8.86
CA VAL A 106 11.58 -6.75 -9.50
C VAL A 106 10.55 -7.15 -10.54
N SER A 107 9.39 -6.48 -10.55
CA SER A 107 8.28 -6.74 -11.47
C SER A 107 7.59 -8.12 -11.34
N GLN A 108 8.03 -9.00 -10.44
CA GLN A 108 7.50 -10.37 -10.32
C GLN A 108 6.60 -10.53 -9.11
N VAL A 109 6.99 -9.91 -7.99
CA VAL A 109 6.25 -9.99 -6.73
C VAL A 109 6.18 -8.61 -6.08
N PRO A 110 5.07 -8.27 -5.44
CA PRO A 110 5.04 -7.08 -4.60
C PRO A 110 5.85 -7.30 -3.33
N PHE A 111 6.66 -6.30 -2.96
CA PHE A 111 7.04 -6.08 -1.57
C PHE A 111 5.88 -5.38 -0.90
N THR A 112 5.38 -5.88 0.23
CA THR A 112 4.29 -5.24 1.00
C THR A 112 4.67 -5.18 2.47
N SER A 113 4.49 -4.02 3.09
CA SER A 113 4.74 -3.80 4.51
C SER A 113 3.79 -2.74 5.05
N GLY A 114 3.62 -2.69 6.37
CA GLY A 114 2.77 -1.70 7.01
C GLY A 114 3.04 -1.58 8.51
N ILE A 115 2.50 -0.51 9.08
CA ILE A 115 2.62 -0.15 10.49
C ILE A 115 1.26 0.30 11.02
N GLY A 116 0.99 -0.04 12.28
CA GLY A 116 -0.12 0.55 13.02
C GLY A 116 0.27 1.93 13.54
N LEU A 117 -0.50 2.95 13.18
CA LEU A 117 -0.42 4.29 13.74
C LEU A 117 -1.47 4.41 14.84
N ARG A 118 -1.04 4.71 16.06
CA ARG A 118 -1.92 5.07 17.17
C ARG A 118 -1.83 6.58 17.36
N SER A 119 -2.99 7.24 17.44
CA SER A 119 -3.07 8.59 17.98
C SER A 119 -3.60 8.47 19.40
N GLU A 120 -2.81 8.89 20.39
CA GLU A 120 -3.33 9.11 21.73
C GLU A 120 -4.11 10.41 21.70
N THR A 121 -5.44 10.30 21.59
CA THR A 121 -6.30 11.47 21.70
C THR A 121 -6.29 11.91 23.16
N GLN A 122 -5.38 12.84 23.51
CA GLN A 122 -5.46 13.56 24.77
C GLN A 122 -6.79 14.33 24.77
N ALA A 123 -7.73 13.94 25.65
CA ALA A 123 -8.99 14.65 25.82
C ALA A 123 -8.71 16.13 26.13
N PRO A 124 -9.46 17.08 25.55
CA PRO A 124 -9.37 18.48 25.97
C PRO A 124 -9.82 18.55 27.44
N ALA A 125 -8.97 19.18 28.26
CA ALA A 125 -9.25 19.48 29.67
C ALA A 125 -10.38 20.50 29.83
#